data_AF-A0A9X5Q019-F1
#
_entry.id   AF-A0A9X5Q019-F1
#
_cell.length_a   1.000
_cell.length_b   1.000
_cell.length_c   1.000
_cell.angle_alpha   90.00
_cell.angle_beta   90.00
_cell.angle_gamma   90.00
#
_symmetry.space_group_name_H-M   'P 1'
#
loop_
_entity.id
_entity.type
_entity.pdbx_description
1 polymer ?
#
loop_
_entity_poly.entity_id
_entity_poly.type
_entity_poly.pdbx_seq_one_letter_code
_entity_poly.pdbx_strand_id
1 'polypeptide(L)'
;MHALIVTAHPDQHSHTHHIVSQVAQGIAACGHSYEIADLAAEQFDPRFNQADFEQFKSVAPSPTDAVAEQQRLDRTDALVLVYLIYWWSFPGQLKGWIDRVFT
;
A
#
# COMPACT_ATOMS: atom_id res chain seq x y z
N MET A 1 -16.22 9.95 -1.53
CA MET A 1 -15.09 9.20 -2.09
C MET A 1 -14.59 8.21 -1.05
N HIS A 2 -13.98 7.11 -1.50
CA HIS A 2 -13.23 6.17 -0.67
C HIS A 2 -11.74 6.33 -0.95
N ALA A 3 -10.92 6.51 0.08
CA ALA A 3 -9.48 6.65 -0.04
C ALA A 3 -8.73 5.44 0.52
N LEU A 4 -7.67 4.98 -0.15
CA LEU A 4 -6.73 4.00 0.39
C LEU A 4 -5.47 4.74 0.84
N ILE A 5 -5.17 4.67 2.13
CA ILE A 5 -3.96 5.24 2.72
C ILE A 5 -2.94 4.11 2.91
N VAL A 6 -1.80 4.19 2.23
CA VAL A 6 -0.75 3.16 2.30
C VAL A 6 0.45 3.69 3.08
N THR A 7 0.93 2.92 4.05
CA THR A 7 2.14 3.20 4.85
C THR A 7 3.00 1.94 4.97
N ALA A 8 4.29 2.12 5.26
CA ALA A 8 5.27 1.03 5.36
C ALA A 8 6.31 1.29 6.46
N HIS A 9 5.95 2.04 7.50
CA HIS A 9 6.88 2.34 8.60
C HIS A 9 6.84 1.23 9.65
N PRO A 10 7.98 0.65 10.10
CA PRO A 10 7.97 -0.47 11.05
C PRO A 10 7.51 -0.10 12.47
N ASP A 11 7.78 1.13 12.90
CA ASP A 11 7.35 1.63 14.22
C ASP A 11 5.95 2.26 14.15
N GLN A 12 5.01 1.70 14.91
CA GLN A 12 3.62 2.14 15.08
C GLN A 12 3.47 3.48 15.80
N HIS A 13 4.49 3.91 16.54
CA HIS A 13 4.52 5.19 17.24
C HIS A 13 5.28 6.28 16.47
N SER A 14 5.65 6.00 15.22
CA SER A 14 6.41 6.94 14.39
C SER A 14 5.61 8.19 14.02
N HIS A 15 6.34 9.24 13.64
CA HIS A 15 5.72 10.43 13.06
C HIS A 15 4.93 10.11 11.78
N THR A 16 5.38 9.14 10.97
CA THR A 16 4.65 8.67 9.79
C THR A 16 3.25 8.15 10.15
N HIS A 17 3.13 7.32 11.19
CA HIS A 17 1.83 6.84 11.66
C HIS A 17 0.96 7.95 12.25
N HIS A 18 1.57 8.95 12.89
CA HIS A 18 0.83 10.14 13.30
C HIS A 18 0.25 10.89 12.10
N ILE A 19 1.02 11.07 11.01
CA ILE A 19 0.53 11.68 9.77
C ILE A 19 -0.59 10.84 9.14
N VAL A 20 -0.46 9.51 9.07
CA VAL A 20 -1.53 8.61 8.59
C VAL A 20 -2.83 8.87 9.35
N SER A 21 -2.76 8.97 10.68
CA SER A 21 -3.91 9.23 11.55
C SER A 21 -4.56 10.59 11.26
N GLN A 22 -3.74 11.63 11.06
CA GLN A 22 -4.24 12.98 10.74
C GLN A 22 -4.87 13.05 9.34
N VAL A 23 -4.28 12.39 8.35
CA VAL A 23 -4.85 12.26 7.00
C VAL A 23 -6.21 11.56 7.05
N ALA A 24 -6.29 10.42 7.73
CA ALA A 24 -7.53 9.67 7.91
C ALA A 24 -8.63 10.52 8.58
N GLN A 25 -8.28 11.25 9.64
CA GLN A 25 -9.19 12.18 10.32
C GLN A 25 -9.68 13.29 9.39
N GLY A 26 -8.80 13.88 8.59
CA GLY A 26 -9.17 14.91 7.62
C GLY A 26 -10.11 14.40 6.54
N ILE A 27 -9.86 13.21 6.00
CA ILE A 27 -10.72 12.55 5.01
C ILE A 27 -12.12 12.30 5.60
N ALA A 28 -12.18 11.77 6.82
CA ALA A 28 -13.45 11.53 7.52
C ALA A 28 -14.22 12.82 7.80
N ALA A 29 -13.54 13.89 8.23
CA ALA A 29 -14.16 15.17 8.53
C ALA A 29 -14.83 15.83 7.31
N CYS A 30 -14.36 15.50 6.10
CA CYS A 30 -14.97 15.93 4.84
C CYS A 30 -16.13 15.04 4.35
N GLY A 31 -16.56 14.06 5.14
CA GLY A 31 -17.63 13.13 4.77
C GLY A 31 -17.20 12.08 3.73
N HIS A 32 -15.92 11.74 3.69
CA HIS A 32 -15.36 10.67 2.85
C HIS A 32 -14.97 9.46 3.71
N SER A 33 -14.92 8.28 3.11
CA SER A 33 -14.46 7.06 3.78
C SER A 33 -13.00 6.77 3.45
N TYR A 34 -12.34 5.97 4.28
CA TYR A 34 -10.96 5.55 4.05
C TYR A 34 -10.74 4.10 4.51
N GLU A 35 -9.69 3.50 3.98
CA GLU A 35 -9.05 2.28 4.44
C GLU A 35 -7.55 2.55 4.61
N ILE A 36 -6.90 1.88 5.57
CA ILE A 36 -5.46 1.96 5.77
C ILE A 36 -4.86 0.60 5.41
N ALA A 37 -3.90 0.59 4.49
CA ALA A 37 -2.99 -0.52 4.23
C ALA A 37 -1.66 -0.22 4.94
N ASP A 38 -1.46 -0.82 6.11
CA ASP A 38 -0.20 -0.74 6.84
C ASP A 38 0.65 -1.95 6.47
N LEU A 39 1.48 -1.80 5.43
CA LEU A 39 2.26 -2.87 4.86
C LEU A 39 3.22 -3.50 5.89
N ALA A 40 3.69 -2.71 6.86
CA ALA A 40 4.59 -3.20 7.91
C ALA A 40 3.84 -4.05 8.93
N ALA A 41 2.70 -3.56 9.42
CA ALA A 41 1.85 -4.32 10.35
C ALA A 41 1.22 -5.56 9.70
N GLU A 42 0.83 -5.46 8.43
CA GLU A 42 0.22 -6.54 7.65
C GLU A 42 1.25 -7.55 7.11
N GLN A 43 2.55 -7.30 7.36
CA GLN A 43 3.65 -8.17 6.96
C GLN A 43 3.67 -8.48 5.46
N PHE A 44 3.32 -7.49 4.62
CA PHE A 44 3.34 -7.64 3.18
C PHE A 44 4.75 -8.03 2.71
N ASP A 45 4.86 -9.10 1.92
CA ASP A 45 6.13 -9.54 1.33
C ASP A 45 6.48 -8.64 0.13
N PRO A 46 7.54 -7.82 0.18
CA PRO A 46 7.83 -6.90 -0.90
C PRO A 46 8.64 -7.53 -2.04
N ARG A 47 9.01 -8.81 -1.93
CA ARG A 47 9.90 -9.45 -2.91
C ARG A 47 9.12 -9.84 -4.15
N PHE A 48 9.40 -9.16 -5.25
CA PHE A 48 9.02 -9.62 -6.58
C PHE A 48 9.74 -10.94 -6.89
N ASN A 49 8.97 -12.02 -7.02
CA ASN A 49 9.48 -13.39 -7.16
C ASN A 49 9.02 -14.03 -8.48
N GLN A 50 9.32 -15.32 -8.66
CA GLN A 50 9.01 -16.05 -9.90
C GLN A 50 7.52 -16.06 -10.23
N ALA A 51 6.63 -16.16 -9.23
CA ALA A 51 5.19 -16.13 -9.45
C ALA A 51 4.72 -14.76 -9.95
N ASP A 52 5.26 -13.67 -9.38
CA ASP A 52 4.98 -12.32 -9.88
C ASP A 52 5.49 -12.14 -11.33
N PHE A 53 6.67 -12.69 -11.65
CA PHE A 53 7.22 -12.64 -13.02
C PHE A 53 6.38 -13.44 -14.03
N GLU A 54 5.84 -14.59 -13.63
CA GLU A 54 4.95 -15.41 -14.45
C GLU A 54 3.59 -14.72 -14.68
N GLN A 55 3.07 -14.03 -13.66
CA GLN A 55 1.91 -13.17 -13.81
C GLN A 55 2.19 -12.01 -14.77
N PHE A 56 3.33 -11.34 -14.64
CA PHE A 56 3.71 -10.22 -15.51
C PHE A 56 3.79 -10.65 -16.99
N LYS A 57 4.15 -11.90 -17.24
CA LYS A 57 4.16 -12.52 -18.57
C LYS A 57 2.79 -13.05 -19.04
N SER A 58 1.75 -12.89 -18.23
CA SER A 58 0.40 -13.42 -18.47
C SER A 58 0.37 -14.95 -18.67
N VAL A 59 1.28 -15.67 -18.02
CA VAL A 59 1.33 -17.15 -18.07
C VAL A 59 0.79 -17.82 -16.81
N ALA A 60 0.59 -17.04 -15.74
CA ALA A 60 0.02 -17.47 -14.47
C ALA A 60 -0.90 -16.37 -13.89
N PRO A 61 -1.84 -16.71 -12.99
CA PRO A 61 -2.62 -15.70 -12.26
C PRO A 61 -1.76 -14.95 -11.23
N SER A 62 -2.23 -13.77 -10.81
CA SER A 62 -1.60 -13.00 -9.75
C SER A 62 -1.57 -13.74 -8.40
N PRO A 63 -0.47 -13.59 -7.63
CA PRO A 63 -0.42 -14.04 -6.24
C PRO A 63 -1.56 -13.47 -5.41
N THR A 64 -2.09 -14.26 -4.47
CA THR A 64 -3.32 -13.92 -3.74
C THR A 64 -3.21 -12.66 -2.89
N ASP A 65 -2.02 -12.38 -2.36
CA ASP A 65 -1.72 -11.16 -1.60
C ASP A 65 -1.70 -9.93 -2.51
N ALA A 66 -1.10 -10.02 -3.70
CA ALA A 66 -1.18 -8.96 -4.71
C ALA A 66 -2.63 -8.71 -5.15
N VAL A 67 -3.43 -9.76 -5.37
CA VAL A 67 -4.86 -9.62 -5.72
C VAL A 67 -5.65 -8.93 -4.62
N ALA A 68 -5.37 -9.20 -3.34
CA ALA A 68 -6.05 -8.53 -2.23
C ALA A 68 -5.81 -7.02 -2.24
N GLU A 69 -4.57 -6.60 -2.54
CA GLU A 69 -4.22 -5.19 -2.69
C GLU A 69 -4.83 -4.56 -3.95
N GLN A 70 -4.88 -5.29 -5.07
CA GLN A 70 -5.58 -4.85 -6.28
C GLN A 70 -7.07 -4.61 -6.00
N GLN A 71 -7.71 -5.49 -5.22
CA GLN A 71 -9.11 -5.31 -4.81
C GLN A 71 -9.31 -4.08 -3.90
N ARG A 72 -8.32 -3.73 -3.04
CA ARG A 72 -8.34 -2.47 -2.28
C ARG A 72 -8.26 -1.26 -3.21
N LEU A 73 -7.45 -1.34 -4.26
CA LEU A 73 -7.32 -0.29 -5.26
C LEU A 73 -8.60 -0.13 -6.10
N ASP A 74 -9.23 -1.23 -6.52
CA ASP A 74 -10.45 -1.22 -7.34
C ASP A 74 -11.64 -0.53 -6.63
N ARG A 75 -11.69 -0.59 -5.30
CA ARG A 75 -12.73 0.07 -4.49
C ARG A 75 -12.42 1.51 -4.10
N THR A 76 -11.28 2.04 -4.55
CA THR A 76 -10.72 3.32 -4.09
C THR A 76 -10.80 4.39 -5.17
N ASP A 77 -11.26 5.58 -4.79
CA ASP A 77 -11.29 6.78 -5.65
C ASP A 77 -9.99 7.60 -5.55
N ALA A 78 -9.24 7.46 -4.45
CA ALA A 78 -8.01 8.21 -4.18
C ALA A 78 -6.97 7.38 -3.43
N LEU A 79 -5.77 7.26 -4.00
CA LEU A 79 -4.62 6.62 -3.36
C LEU A 79 -3.75 7.67 -2.63
N VAL A 80 -3.50 7.47 -1.34
CA VAL A 80 -2.65 8.33 -0.52
C VAL A 80 -1.45 7.53 0.00
N LEU A 81 -0.24 7.91 -0.41
CA LEU A 81 0.98 7.26 0.05
C LEU A 81 1.64 8.10 1.15
N VAL A 82 1.75 7.54 2.36
CA VAL A 82 2.39 8.20 3.50
C VAL A 82 3.63 7.40 3.90
N TYR A 83 4.81 7.93 3.62
CA TYR A 83 6.06 7.22 3.83
C TYR A 83 7.24 8.17 4.09
N LEU A 84 8.33 7.62 4.62
CA LEU A 84 9.61 8.32 4.72
C LEU A 84 10.44 8.12 3.45
N ILE A 85 11.12 9.17 3.01
CA ILE A 85 12.06 9.09 1.89
C ILE A 85 13.31 8.35 2.35
N TYR A 86 13.51 7.14 1.83
CA TYR A 86 14.73 6.35 2.03
C TYR A 86 15.51 6.30 0.73
N TRP A 87 16.79 6.72 0.77
CA TRP A 87 17.67 6.73 -0.40
C TRP A 87 17.05 7.42 -1.62
N TRP A 88 16.45 8.60 -1.41
CA TRP A 88 15.77 9.37 -2.46
C TRP A 88 14.59 8.64 -3.13
N SER A 89 14.01 7.65 -2.45
CA SER A 89 12.90 6.83 -2.96
C SER A 89 11.97 6.33 -1.84
N PHE A 90 11.10 5.39 -2.19
CA PHE A 90 10.23 4.67 -1.28
C PHE A 90 11.02 3.74 -0.34
N PRO A 91 10.51 3.43 0.88
CA PRO A 91 10.97 2.28 1.64
C PRO A 91 10.86 1.00 0.81
N GLY A 92 11.79 0.06 0.98
CA GLY A 92 11.82 -1.18 0.20
C GLY A 92 10.49 -1.96 0.24
N GLN A 93 9.78 -1.91 1.38
CA GLN A 93 8.48 -2.56 1.51
C GLN A 93 7.40 -1.91 0.63
N LEU A 94 7.32 -0.59 0.60
CA LEU A 94 6.39 0.14 -0.27
C LEU A 94 6.78 0.01 -1.75
N LYS A 95 8.07 0.05 -2.08
CA LYS A 95 8.54 -0.18 -3.45
C LYS A 95 8.14 -1.57 -3.95
N GLY A 96 8.31 -2.59 -3.11
CA GLY A 96 7.90 -3.96 -3.44
C GLY A 96 6.39 -4.12 -3.59
N TRP A 97 5.59 -3.41 -2.78
CA TRP A 97 4.15 -3.34 -2.98
C TRP A 97 3.79 -2.76 -4.35
N ILE A 98 4.44 -1.67 -4.77
CA ILE A 98 4.25 -1.13 -6.12
C ILE A 98 4.62 -2.19 -7.18
N ASP A 99 5.78 -2.84 -7.03
CA ASP A 99 6.28 -3.83 -7.99
C ASP A 99 5.36 -5.03 -8.18
N ARG A 100 4.69 -5.47 -7.11
CA ARG A 100 3.84 -6.67 -7.12
C ARG A 100 2.37 -6.39 -7.39
N VAL A 101 1.87 -5.19 -7.08
CA VAL A 101 0.44 -4.86 -7.14
C VAL A 101 0.06 -4.17 -8.45
N PHE A 102 0.97 -3.43 -9.08
CA PHE A 102 0.71 -2.65 -10.30
C PHE A 102 1.04 -3.44 -11.56
N THR A 103 0.57 -4.69 -11.61
CA THR A 103 0.85 -5.67 -12.66
C THR A 103 -0.41 -6.32 -13.19
#